data_AF-A0A1M3IET1-F1
#
_entry.id   AF-A0A1M3IET1-F1
#
_cell.length_a   1.000
_cell.length_b   1.000
_cell.length_c   1.000
_cell.angle_alpha   90.00
_cell.angle_beta   90.00
_cell.angle_gamma   90.00
#
_symmetry.space_group_name_H-M   'P 1'
#
loop_
_entity.id
_entity.type
_entity.pdbx_description
1 polymer ?
#
loop_
_entity_poly.entity_id
_entity_poly.type
_entity_poly.pdbx_seq_one_letter_code
_entity_poly.pdbx_strand_id
1 'polypeptide(L)'
;MELITVAVFPTSFAANLVQGRLQADGIECYIKDEHSVHLNPYFNNALGGIKLQVKEENVGVAVFILRQLGYRTVFDQLPVSEKKPPHMAVRFVKFLAATAVVLGWLYFTEFGATLPW
;
A
#
# COMPACT_ATOMS: atom_id res chain seq x y z
N MET A 1 5.67 13.90 29.59
CA MET A 1 4.63 13.86 28.55
C MET A 1 5.15 13.00 27.42
N GLU A 2 4.45 11.91 27.12
CA GLU A 2 4.83 10.98 26.06
C GLU A 2 4.11 11.36 24.75
N LEU A 3 4.84 11.35 23.64
CA LEU A 3 4.34 11.65 22.31
C LEU A 3 4.27 10.36 21.49
N ILE A 4 3.08 10.03 21.01
CA ILE A 4 2.81 8.80 20.27
C ILE A 4 2.56 9.14 18.81
N THR A 5 3.17 8.37 17.91
CA THR A 5 2.99 8.53 16.46
C THR A 5 1.64 7.95 16.03
N VAL A 6 0.77 8.78 15.46
CA VAL A 6 -0.57 8.37 15.02
C VAL A 6 -0.66 8.12 13.52
N ALA A 7 0.15 8.83 12.72
CA ALA A 7 0.18 8.71 11.27
C ALA A 7 1.58 9.02 10.73
N VAL A 8 1.84 8.52 9.52
CA VAL A 8 3.11 8.70 8.81
C VAL A 8 2.78 9.20 7.40
N PHE A 9 3.48 10.24 6.98
CA PHE A 9 3.28 10.88 5.68
C PHE A 9 4.58 10.85 4.85
N PRO A 10 4.47 10.64 3.53
CA PRO A 10 5.64 10.65 2.64
C PRO A 10 6.10 12.08 2.29
N THR A 11 5.26 13.10 2.49
CA THR A 11 5.53 14.49 2.11
C THR A 11 5.19 15.46 3.22
N SER A 12 6.01 16.50 3.37
CA SER A 12 5.83 17.57 4.36
C SER A 12 4.50 18.29 4.18
N PHE A 13 4.08 18.49 2.93
CA PHE A 13 2.82 19.15 2.62
C PHE A 13 1.61 18.40 3.22
N ALA A 14 1.54 17.08 3.01
CA ALA A 14 0.43 16.28 3.55
C ALA A 14 0.45 16.26 5.09
N ALA A 15 1.65 16.15 5.69
CA ALA A 15 1.80 16.17 7.14
C ALA A 15 1.30 17.48 7.76
N ASN A 16 1.73 18.63 7.21
CA ASN A 16 1.33 19.96 7.70
C ASN A 16 -0.16 20.25 7.50
N LEU A 17 -0.75 19.79 6.38
CA LEU A 17 -2.18 19.94 6.14
C LEU A 17 -3.01 19.22 7.23
N VAL A 18 -2.64 17.98 7.54
CA VAL A 18 -3.31 17.19 8.57
C VAL A 18 -3.05 17.74 9.96
N GLN A 19 -1.83 18.21 10.23
CA GLN A 19 -1.48 18.89 11.48
C GLN A 19 -2.39 20.11 11.71
N GLY A 20 -2.54 20.97 10.70
CA GLY A 20 -3.40 22.15 10.79
C GLY A 20 -4.88 21.78 11.02
N ARG A 21 -5.34 20.68 10.41
CA ARG A 21 -6.71 20.19 10.62
C ARG A 21 -6.93 19.68 12.05
N LEU A 22 -5.98 18.93 12.62
CA LEU A 22 -6.06 18.46 14.00
C LEU A 22 -5.96 19.61 15.01
N GLN A 23 -5.09 20.58 14.76
CA GLN A 23 -4.98 21.78 15.58
C GLN A 23 -6.28 22.62 15.55
N ALA A 24 -6.95 22.70 14.40
CA ALA A 24 -8.25 23.37 14.29
C ALA A 24 -9.35 22.68 15.11
N ASP A 25 -9.23 21.37 15.33
CA ASP A 25 -10.11 20.59 16.21
C ASP A 25 -9.62 20.58 17.68
N GLY A 26 -8.63 21.42 18.01
CA GLY A 26 -8.13 21.60 19.38
C GLY A 26 -7.10 20.57 19.85
N ILE A 27 -6.58 19.74 18.94
CA ILE A 27 -5.64 18.67 19.26
C ILE A 27 -4.20 19.15 19.06
N GLU A 28 -3.43 19.08 20.13
CA GLU A 28 -2.02 19.40 20.09
C GLU A 28 -1.22 18.27 19.43
N CYS A 29 -0.61 18.58 18.28
CA CYS A 29 0.12 17.63 17.45
C CYS A 29 1.43 18.22 16.91
N TYR A 30 2.42 17.34 16.75
CA TYR A 30 3.80 17.67 16.39
C TYR A 30 4.23 16.86 15.18
N ILE A 31 5.03 17.46 14.30
CA ILE A 31 5.65 16.75 13.18
C ILE A 31 7.11 16.44 13.53
N LYS A 32 7.50 15.19 13.32
CA LYS A 32 8.87 14.70 13.52
C LYS A 32 9.47 14.26 12.19
N ASP A 33 10.79 14.41 12.07
CA ASP A 33 11.62 13.99 10.93
C ASP A 33 11.43 14.80 9.62
N GLU A 34 10.57 15.83 9.61
CA GLU A 34 10.29 16.66 8.42
C GLU A 34 11.53 17.36 7.85
N HIS A 35 12.30 18.04 8.71
CA HIS A 35 13.48 18.80 8.28
C HIS A 35 14.56 17.86 7.72
N SER A 36 14.72 16.67 8.32
CA SER A 36 15.68 15.67 7.87
C SER A 36 15.33 15.12 6.49
N VAL A 37 14.04 14.81 6.25
CA VAL A 37 13.55 14.37 4.93
C VAL A 37 13.67 15.49 3.89
N HIS A 38 13.47 16.75 4.29
CA HIS A 38 13.64 17.89 3.38
C HIS A 38 15.09 18.08 2.93
N LEU A 39 16.05 17.95 3.86
CA LEU A 39 17.48 18.05 3.54
C LEU A 39 17.95 16.90 2.66
N ASN A 40 17.43 15.69 2.87
CA ASN A 40 17.77 14.53 2.06
C ASN A 40 16.55 13.60 1.89
N PRO A 41 15.91 13.59 0.70
CA PRO A 41 14.75 12.75 0.41
C PRO A 41 14.98 11.24 0.60
N TYR A 42 16.23 10.75 0.53
CA TYR A 42 16.54 9.34 0.79
C TYR A 42 16.25 8.92 2.23
N PHE A 43 16.26 9.86 3.19
CA PHE A 43 15.91 9.58 4.57
C PHE A 43 14.43 9.26 4.79
N ASN A 44 13.56 9.53 3.81
CA ASN A 44 12.16 9.14 3.88
C ASN A 44 12.01 7.61 4.10
N ASN A 45 12.81 6.81 3.39
CA ASN A 45 12.78 5.35 3.52
C ASN A 45 13.50 4.87 4.80
N ALA A 46 14.57 5.55 5.21
CA ALA A 46 15.38 5.15 6.36
C ALA A 46 14.71 5.48 7.70
N LEU A 47 14.01 6.63 7.78
CA LEU A 47 13.30 7.08 8.98
C LEU A 47 11.85 6.56 9.02
N GLY A 48 11.38 5.99 7.92
CA GLY A 48 10.02 5.48 7.78
C GLY A 48 9.00 6.60 7.68
N GLY A 49 9.31 7.68 6.95
CA GLY A 49 8.41 8.80 6.70
C GLY A 49 8.42 9.92 7.74
N ILE A 50 7.65 10.96 7.45
CA ILE A 50 7.41 12.11 8.33
C ILE A 50 6.31 11.72 9.32
N LYS A 51 6.63 11.77 10.61
CA LYS A 51 5.77 11.22 11.67
C LYS A 51 4.93 12.33 12.29
N LEU A 52 3.62 12.13 12.31
CA LEU A 52 2.69 12.97 13.04
C LEU A 52 2.48 12.37 14.43
N GLN A 53 2.82 13.13 15.47
CA GLN A 53 2.76 12.70 16.86
C GLN A 53 1.76 13.55 17.65
N VAL A 54 1.07 12.92 18.59
CA VAL A 54 0.15 13.59 19.53
C VAL A 54 0.46 13.14 20.95
N LYS A 55 -0.02 13.89 21.94
CA LYS A 55 0.00 13.43 23.33
C LYS A 55 -0.81 12.14 23.47
N GLU A 56 -0.35 11.23 24.32
CA GLU A 56 -1.01 9.94 24.58
C GLU A 56 -2.53 10.09 24.86
N GLU A 57 -2.89 11.07 25.69
CA GLU A 57 -4.29 11.40 26.03
C GLU A 57 -5.18 11.72 24.81
N ASN A 58 -4.60 12.22 23.73
CA ASN A 58 -5.31 12.66 22.52
C ASN A 58 -5.26 11.64 21.38
N VAL A 59 -4.58 10.49 21.55
CA VAL A 59 -4.43 9.47 20.51
C VAL A 59 -5.78 9.00 19.98
N GLY A 60 -6.72 8.68 20.88
CA GLY A 60 -8.04 8.16 20.49
C GLY A 60 -8.81 9.14 19.59
N VAL A 61 -8.83 10.42 19.96
CA VAL A 61 -9.54 11.47 19.21
C VAL A 61 -8.84 11.77 17.89
N ALA A 62 -7.49 11.86 17.91
CA ALA A 62 -6.71 12.09 16.69
C ALA A 62 -6.92 10.98 15.67
N VAL A 63 -6.87 9.72 16.09
CA VAL A 63 -7.11 8.56 15.22
C VAL A 63 -8.53 8.57 14.65
N PHE A 64 -9.52 8.93 15.46
CA PHE A 64 -10.91 9.05 15.00
C PHE A 64 -11.05 10.09 13.87
N ILE A 65 -10.50 11.29 14.06
CA ILE A 65 -10.54 12.36 13.05
C ILE A 65 -9.77 11.96 11.79
N LEU A 66 -8.58 11.37 11.94
CA LEU A 66 -7.78 10.91 10.80
C LEU A 66 -8.54 9.90 9.94
N ARG A 67 -9.23 8.94 10.57
CA ARG A 67 -10.06 7.96 9.86
C ARG A 67 -11.25 8.62 9.16
N GLN A 68 -11.90 9.60 9.81
CA GLN A 68 -13.01 10.36 9.20
C GLN A 68 -12.56 11.14 7.96
N LEU A 69 -11.33 11.64 7.96
CA LEU A 69 -10.70 12.32 6.83
C LEU A 69 -10.18 11.35 5.74
N GLY A 70 -10.27 10.04 5.97
CA GLY A 70 -9.80 9.02 5.03
C GLY A 70 -8.29 8.76 5.06
N TYR A 71 -7.59 9.24 6.09
CA TYR A 71 -6.17 8.95 6.28
C TYR A 71 -5.96 7.61 6.98
N ARG A 72 -4.83 6.97 6.66
CA ARG A 72 -4.37 5.77 7.36
C ARG A 72 -3.59 6.16 8.61
N THR A 73 -3.84 5.41 9.68
CA THR A 73 -3.15 5.54 10.96
C THR A 73 -2.22 4.36 11.18
N VAL A 74 -1.24 4.52 12.08
CA VAL A 74 -0.32 3.43 12.46
C VAL A 74 -1.06 2.27 13.14
N PHE A 75 -2.26 2.53 13.66
CA PHE A 75 -3.13 1.56 14.32
C PHE A 75 -4.07 0.83 13.36
N ASP A 76 -4.17 1.27 12.10
CA ASP A 76 -4.92 0.53 11.11
C ASP A 76 -4.11 -0.70 10.72
N GLN A 77 -4.71 -1.88 10.92
CA GLN A 77 -4.17 -3.09 10.32
C GLN A 77 -4.10 -2.84 8.81
N LEU A 78 -2.89 -2.91 8.25
CA LEU A 78 -2.72 -2.86 6.80
C LEU A 78 -3.70 -3.88 6.22
N PRO A 79 -4.62 -3.51 5.30
CA PRO A 79 -5.39 -4.51 4.61
C PRO A 79 -4.36 -5.48 4.04
N VAL A 80 -4.40 -6.74 4.51
CA VAL A 80 -3.51 -7.79 4.03
C VAL A 80 -3.62 -7.69 2.52
N SER A 81 -2.54 -7.26 1.88
CA SER A 81 -2.51 -7.13 0.43
C SER A 81 -2.93 -8.48 -0.10
N GLU A 82 -4.16 -8.58 -0.61
CA GLU A 82 -4.59 -9.75 -1.34
C GLU A 82 -3.57 -9.89 -2.45
N LYS A 83 -2.67 -10.85 -2.30
CA LYS A 83 -1.63 -11.15 -3.28
C LYS A 83 -2.35 -11.53 -4.56
N LYS A 84 -2.65 -10.55 -5.42
CA LYS A 84 -3.11 -10.81 -6.78
C LYS A 84 -2.01 -11.67 -7.41
N PRO A 85 -2.33 -12.88 -7.93
CA PRO A 85 -1.31 -13.78 -8.42
C PRO A 85 -0.43 -13.03 -9.41
N PRO A 86 0.90 -13.23 -9.37
CA PRO A 86 1.82 -12.49 -10.20
C PRO A 86 1.34 -12.61 -11.65
N HIS A 87 1.05 -11.47 -12.26
CA HIS A 87 0.44 -11.40 -13.59
C HIS A 87 1.19 -12.24 -14.64
N MET A 88 2.50 -12.46 -14.42
CA MET A 88 3.35 -13.31 -15.23
C MET A 88 2.96 -14.80 -15.18
N ALA A 89 2.65 -15.35 -14.00
CA ALA A 89 2.24 -16.75 -13.86
C ALA A 89 0.91 -17.02 -14.59
N VAL A 90 -0.04 -16.08 -14.52
CA VAL A 90 -1.33 -16.18 -15.22
C VAL A 90 -1.14 -16.10 -16.75
N ARG A 91 -0.18 -15.30 -17.24
CA ARG A 91 0.16 -15.26 -18.67
C ARG A 91 0.78 -16.59 -19.14
N PHE A 92 1.72 -17.17 -18.40
CA PHE A 92 2.37 -18.43 -18.75
C PHE A 92 1.38 -19.61 -18.88
N VAL A 93 0.43 -19.73 -17.94
CA VAL A 93 -0.58 -20.79 -17.99
C VAL A 93 -1.47 -20.68 -19.24
N LYS A 94 -1.83 -19.45 -19.66
CA LYS A 94 -2.61 -19.24 -20.89
C LYS A 94 -1.83 -19.63 -22.15
N PHE A 95 -0.52 -19.39 -22.20
CA PHE A 95 0.30 -19.81 -23.33
C PHE A 95 0.37 -21.33 -23.47
N LEU A 96 0.62 -22.06 -22.38
CA LEU A 96 0.69 -23.53 -22.40
C LEU A 96 -0.64 -24.17 -22.84
N ALA A 97 -1.77 -23.64 -22.38
CA ALA A 97 -3.08 -24.12 -22.79
C ALA A 97 -3.31 -23.92 -24.30
N ALA A 98 -2.97 -22.74 -24.84
CA ALA A 98 -3.10 -22.47 -26.28
C ALA A 98 -2.21 -23.40 -27.12
N THR A 99 -0.98 -23.66 -26.68
CA THR A 99 -0.08 -24.59 -27.39
C THR A 99 -0.60 -26.03 -27.35
N ALA A 100 -1.16 -26.48 -26.23
CA ALA A 100 -1.75 -27.82 -26.14
C ALA A 100 -2.97 -27.99 -27.07
N VAL A 101 -3.79 -26.95 -27.21
CA VAL A 101 -4.92 -26.95 -28.14
C VAL A 101 -4.45 -26.99 -29.60
N VAL A 102 -3.43 -26.22 -29.96
CA VAL A 102 -2.86 -26.21 -31.32
C VAL A 102 -2.20 -27.55 -31.65
N LEU A 103 -1.40 -28.10 -30.73
CA LEU A 103 -0.77 -29.41 -30.91
C LEU A 103 -1.80 -30.54 -30.98
N GLY A 104 -2.87 -30.48 -30.17
CA GLY A 104 -3.99 -31.41 -30.26
C GLY A 104 -4.71 -31.35 -31.61
N TRP A 105 -4.94 -30.14 -32.14
CA TRP A 105 -5.49 -29.94 -33.48
C TRP A 105 -4.56 -30.53 -34.55
N LEU A 106 -3.28 -30.16 -34.53
CA LEU A 106 -2.28 -30.66 -35.49
C LEU A 106 -2.19 -32.18 -35.47
N TYR A 107 -2.15 -32.79 -34.28
CA TYR A 107 -2.15 -34.24 -34.11
C TYR A 107 -3.42 -34.87 -34.69
N PHE A 108 -4.60 -34.29 -34.44
CA PHE A 108 -5.86 -34.79 -34.99
C PHE A 108 -5.89 -34.73 -36.52
N THR A 109 -5.36 -33.67 -37.14
CA THR A 109 -5.32 -33.55 -38.60
C THR A 109 -4.30 -34.48 -39.26
N GLU A 110 -3.16 -34.74 -38.61
CA GLU A 110 -2.09 -35.57 -39.20
C GLU A 110 -2.25 -37.07 -38.89
N PHE A 111 -2.74 -37.43 -37.70
CA PHE A 111 -2.84 -38.82 -37.25
C PHE A 111 -4.29 -39.34 -37.11
N GLY A 112 -5.31 -38.48 -37.14
CA GLY A 112 -6.72 -38.91 -37.09
C GLY A 112 -7.20 -39.61 -38.38
N ALA A 113 -6.43 -39.53 -39.46
CA ALA A 113 -6.78 -40.10 -40.77
C ALA A 113 -6.29 -41.55 -40.99
N THR A 114 -5.53 -42.14 -40.05
CA THR A 114 -4.90 -43.47 -40.23
C THR A 114 -5.45 -44.56 -39.32
N LEU A 115 -6.54 -44.32 -38.59
CA LEU A 115 -7.25 -45.37 -37.84
C LEU A 115 -8.11 -46.22 -38.80
N PRO A 116 -7.78 -47.50 -39.03
CA PRO A 116 -8.73 -48.43 -39.65
C PRO A 116 -9.86 -48.68 -38.64
N TRP A 117 -11.10 -48.60 -39.14
CA TRP A 117 -12.31 -49.00 -38.44
C TRP A 117 -12.30 -50.50 -38.11
#